data_AF-A0A3A4Z3R5-F1
#
_entry.id   AF-A0A3A4Z3R5-F1
#
_cell.length_a   1.000
_cell.length_b   1.000
_cell.length_c   1.000
_cell.angle_alpha   90.00
_cell.angle_beta   90.00
_cell.angle_gamma   90.00
#
_symmetry.space_group_name_H-M   'P 1'
#
loop_
_entity.id
_entity.type
_entity.pdbx_description
1 polymer ?
#
loop_
_entity_poly.entity_id
_entity_poly.type
_entity_poly.pdbx_seq_one_letter_code
_entity_poly.pdbx_strand_id
1 'polypeptide(L)'
;MRSSRTLVFVLRHCADEIVRKLGEHREPLVITQHGEAKIVLQDIESYEQTQESMALLKILVLGMRQIEEGKVLPAEDVISRLRSGADRENVFKPV
;
A
#
# COMPACT_ATOMS: atom_id res chain seq x y z
N MET A 1 -10.21 -42.24 -2.09
CA MET A 1 -10.55 -41.21 -1.09
C MET A 1 -9.57 -40.05 -1.26
N ARG A 2 -9.98 -38.94 -1.93
CA ARG A 2 -9.11 -37.77 -2.06
C ARG A 2 -9.04 -37.12 -0.68
N SER A 3 -7.87 -37.14 -0.06
CA SER A 3 -7.62 -36.46 1.21
C SER A 3 -7.68 -34.96 0.94
N SER A 4 -8.87 -34.36 1.02
CA SER A 4 -9.05 -32.91 0.91
C SER A 4 -8.44 -32.25 2.15
N ARG A 5 -7.14 -31.96 2.11
CA ARG A 5 -6.50 -31.10 3.12
C ARG A 5 -6.91 -29.66 2.80
N THR A 6 -7.76 -29.09 3.65
CA THR A 6 -8.19 -27.70 3.54
C THR A 6 -6.99 -26.77 3.70
N LEU A 7 -6.95 -25.65 2.98
CA LEU A 7 -5.84 -24.70 3.07
C LEU A 7 -5.58 -24.21 4.51
N VAL A 8 -6.66 -23.96 5.26
CA VAL A 8 -6.61 -23.60 6.69
C VAL A 8 -5.86 -24.64 7.53
N PHE A 9 -5.99 -25.93 7.20
CA PHE A 9 -5.29 -27.00 7.90
C PHE A 9 -3.78 -26.96 7.64
N VAL A 10 -3.38 -26.73 6.38
CA VAL A 10 -1.97 -26.63 5.97
C VAL A 10 -1.31 -25.40 6.62
N LEU A 11 -1.96 -24.25 6.55
CA LEU A 11 -1.46 -23.02 7.17
C LEU A 11 -1.27 -23.17 8.68
N ARG A 12 -2.20 -23.83 9.38
CA ARG A 12 -2.09 -24.08 10.82
C ARG A 12 -0.93 -25.00 11.20
N HIS A 13 -0.60 -25.99 10.38
CA HIS A 13 0.47 -26.95 10.67
C HIS A 13 1.86 -26.47 10.24
N CYS A 14 1.93 -25.47 9.35
CA CYS A 14 3.18 -24.91 8.83
C CYS A 14 3.39 -23.45 9.25
N ALA A 15 2.63 -22.94 10.23
CA ALA A 15 2.62 -21.53 10.61
C ALA A 15 4.02 -21.03 11.00
N ASP A 16 4.75 -21.77 11.81
CA ASP A 16 6.09 -21.38 12.28
C ASP A 16 7.10 -21.28 11.12
N GLU A 17 7.05 -22.22 10.17
CA GLU A 17 7.91 -22.19 8.98
C GLU A 17 7.57 -21.03 8.04
N ILE A 18 6.27 -20.75 7.86
CA ILE A 18 5.78 -19.63 7.05
C ILE A 18 6.23 -18.30 7.66
N VAL A 19 6.07 -18.12 8.97
CA VAL A 19 6.50 -16.92 9.68
C VAL A 19 8.01 -16.73 9.56
N ARG A 20 8.81 -17.79 9.68
CA ARG A 20 10.26 -17.70 9.54
C ARG A 20 10.68 -17.26 8.12
N LYS A 21 10.07 -17.85 7.09
CA LYS A 21 10.34 -17.49 5.69
C LYS A 21 9.96 -16.04 5.37
N LEU A 22 8.81 -15.58 5.86
CA LEU A 22 8.37 -14.20 5.70
C LEU A 22 9.29 -13.21 6.45
N GLY A 23 9.74 -13.57 7.65
CA GLY A 23 10.64 -12.73 8.45
C GLY A 23 12.07 -12.66 7.92
N GLU A 24 12.63 -13.76 7.40
CA GLU A 24 14.01 -13.83 6.90
C GLU A 24 14.18 -13.13 5.54
N HIS A 25 13.19 -13.26 4.64
CA HIS A 25 13.31 -12.80 3.26
C HIS A 25 12.45 -11.58 2.93
N ARG A 26 11.43 -11.23 3.74
CA ARG A 26 10.41 -10.21 3.44
C ARG A 26 9.80 -10.33 2.04
N GLU A 27 9.76 -11.55 1.50
CA GLU A 27 9.18 -11.85 0.20
C GLU A 27 7.78 -12.46 0.37
N PRO A 28 6.78 -12.00 -0.39
CA PRO A 28 5.43 -12.55 -0.31
C PRO A 28 5.38 -14.00 -0.83
N LEU A 29 4.64 -14.86 -0.13
CA LEU A 29 4.38 -16.24 -0.53
C LEU A 29 3.08 -16.33 -1.30
N VAL A 30 3.12 -16.95 -2.48
CA VAL A 30 1.93 -17.18 -3.31
C VAL A 30 1.47 -18.63 -3.19
N ILE A 31 0.21 -18.83 -2.85
CA ILE A 31 -0.42 -20.15 -2.77
C ILE A 31 -1.24 -20.36 -4.04
N THR A 32 -0.93 -21.44 -4.76
CA THR A 32 -1.62 -21.84 -5.98
C THR A 32 -2.60 -22.99 -5.73
N GLN A 33 -3.70 -23.01 -6.49
CA GLN A 33 -4.64 -24.12 -6.55
C GLN A 33 -4.89 -24.46 -8.02
N HIS A 34 -4.70 -25.74 -8.38
CA HIS A 34 -4.77 -26.20 -9.78
C HIS A 34 -3.85 -25.41 -10.74
N GLY A 35 -2.70 -24.94 -10.25
CA GLY A 35 -1.75 -24.15 -11.03
C GLY A 35 -2.03 -22.64 -11.07
N GLU A 36 -3.15 -22.18 -10.50
CA GLU A 36 -3.52 -20.77 -10.48
C GLU A 36 -3.24 -20.14 -9.11
N ALA A 37 -2.61 -18.96 -9.07
CA ALA A 37 -2.45 -18.19 -7.84
C ALA A 37 -3.83 -17.79 -7.28
N LYS A 38 -4.05 -18.05 -5.99
CA LYS A 38 -5.30 -17.72 -5.29
C LYS A 38 -5.11 -16.80 -4.11
N ILE A 39 -4.01 -16.95 -3.38
CA ILE A 39 -3.75 -16.22 -2.13
C ILE A 39 -2.29 -15.76 -2.12
N VAL A 40 -2.08 -14.55 -1.60
CA VAL A 40 -0.77 -14.00 -1.28
C VAL A 40 -0.69 -13.84 0.24
N LEU A 41 0.34 -14.40 0.86
CA LEU A 41 0.72 -14.16 2.25
C LEU A 41 1.93 -13.25 2.26
N GLN A 42 1.91 -12.21 3.05
CA GLN A 42 3.02 -11.27 3.20
C GLN A 42 3.08 -10.80 4.65
N ASP A 43 4.25 -10.34 5.08
CA ASP A 43 4.38 -9.70 6.38
C ASP A 43 3.65 -8.34 6.40
N ILE A 44 3.23 -7.92 7.59
CA ILE A 44 2.40 -6.73 7.76
C ILE A 44 3.17 -5.44 7.43
N GLU A 45 4.47 -5.38 7.73
CA GLU A 45 5.30 -4.21 7.48
C GLU A 45 5.45 -3.96 5.96
N SER A 46 5.73 -5.01 5.18
CA SER A 46 5.79 -4.94 3.71
C SER A 46 4.43 -4.60 3.10
N TYR A 47 3.32 -5.11 3.67
CA TYR A 47 1.98 -4.75 3.20
C TYR A 47 1.69 -3.26 3.41
N GLU A 48 1.98 -2.73 4.60
CA GLU A 48 1.79 -1.33 4.94
C GLU A 48 2.66 -0.43 4.05
N GLN A 49 3.94 -0.75 3.89
CA GLN A 49 4.85 -0.02 3.00
C GLN A 49 4.35 0.01 1.54
N THR A 50 3.78 -1.10 1.07
CA THR A 50 3.17 -1.17 -0.26
C THR A 50 1.93 -0.27 -0.34
N GLN A 51 1.08 -0.24 0.68
CA GLN A 51 -0.09 0.64 0.73
C GLN A 51 0.31 2.12 0.72
N GLU A 52 1.33 2.50 1.50
CA GLU A 52 1.86 3.87 1.53
C GLU A 52 2.43 4.29 0.18
N SER A 53 3.22 3.41 -0.45
CA SER A 53 3.77 3.65 -1.78
C SER A 53 2.67 3.84 -2.82
N MET A 54 1.62 3.01 -2.78
CA MET A 54 0.46 3.15 -3.66
C MET A 54 -0.32 4.43 -3.41
N ALA A 55 -0.43 4.89 -2.16
CA ALA A 55 -1.05 6.17 -1.83
C ALA A 55 -0.27 7.34 -2.44
N LEU A 56 1.06 7.33 -2.32
CA LEU A 56 1.92 8.34 -2.93
C LEU A 56 1.78 8.36 -4.46
N LEU A 57 1.79 7.19 -5.10
CA LEU A 57 1.60 7.10 -6.55
C LEU A 57 0.24 7.65 -6.99
N LYS A 58 -0.84 7.41 -6.24
CA LYS A 58 -2.15 8.01 -6.51
C LYS A 58 -2.12 9.54 -6.40
N ILE A 59 -1.44 10.08 -5.38
CA ILE A 59 -1.27 11.53 -5.22
C ILE A 59 -0.50 12.12 -6.41
N LEU A 60 0.57 11.47 -6.86
CA LEU A 60 1.35 11.91 -8.01
C LEU A 60 0.51 11.90 -9.29
N VAL A 61 -0.24 10.83 -9.55
CA VAL A 61 -1.15 10.75 -10.71
C VAL A 61 -2.19 11.87 -10.66
N LEU A 62 -2.77 12.13 -9.49
CA LEU A 62 -3.71 13.24 -9.31
C LEU A 62 -3.04 14.60 -9.61
N GLY A 63 -1.82 14.82 -9.13
CA GLY A 63 -1.05 16.03 -9.38
C GLY A 63 -0.73 16.23 -10.86
N MET A 64 -0.31 15.16 -11.56
CA MET A 64 -0.06 15.20 -13.00
C MET A 64 -1.32 15.61 -13.77
N ARG A 65 -2.48 15.05 -13.42
CA ARG A 65 -3.76 15.45 -14.02
C ARG A 65 -4.12 16.91 -13.73
N GLN A 66 -3.86 17.40 -12.52
CA GLN A 66 -4.09 18.82 -12.18
C GLN A 66 -3.21 19.76 -13.02
N ILE A 67 -1.97 19.37 -13.31
CA ILE A 67 -1.07 20.12 -14.21
C ILE A 67 -1.65 20.17 -15.63
N GLU A 68 -2.08 19.02 -16.17
CA GLU A 68 -2.71 18.95 -17.50
C GLU A 68 -3.99 19.79 -17.59
N GLU A 69 -4.78 19.82 -16.52
CA GLU A 69 -6.00 20.62 -16.41
C GLU A 69 -5.74 22.12 -16.11
N GLY A 70 -4.48 22.54 -15.98
CA GLY A 70 -4.11 23.92 -15.65
C GLY A 70 -4.45 24.34 -14.22
N LYS A 71 -4.75 23.40 -13.33
CA LYS A 71 -5.06 23.61 -11.90
C LYS A 71 -3.79 23.77 -11.08
N VAL A 72 -2.98 24.76 -11.45
CA VAL A 72 -1.67 25.04 -10.86
C VAL A 72 -1.63 26.46 -10.29
N LEU A 73 -0.76 26.68 -9.31
CA LEU A 73 -0.44 28.01 -8.78
C LEU A 73 1.07 28.27 -8.97
N PRO A 74 1.48 29.51 -9.28
CA PRO A 74 2.88 29.88 -9.28
C PRO A 74 3.55 29.57 -7.93
N ALA A 75 4.76 29.03 -7.95
CA ALA A 75 5.47 28.65 -6.74
C ALA A 75 5.72 29.85 -5.81
N GLU A 76 6.01 31.03 -6.37
CA GLU A 76 6.21 32.27 -5.62
C GLU A 76 4.98 32.68 -4.80
N ASP A 77 3.78 32.54 -5.38
CA ASP A 77 2.52 32.86 -4.73
C ASP A 77 2.26 31.92 -3.55
N VAL A 78 2.48 30.62 -3.73
CA VAL A 78 2.32 29.60 -2.68
C VAL A 78 3.31 29.84 -1.54
N ILE A 79 4.59 30.10 -1.85
CA ILE A 79 5.63 30.35 -0.83
C ILE A 79 5.30 31.62 -0.04
N SER A 80 4.86 32.69 -0.70
CA SER A 80 4.46 33.94 -0.06
C SER A 80 3.31 33.72 0.93
N ARG A 81 2.27 32.97 0.51
CA ARG A 81 1.12 32.61 1.35
C ARG A 81 1.48 31.77 2.57
N LEU A 82 2.37 30.78 2.40
CA LEU A 82 2.84 29.95 3.52
C LEU A 82 3.63 30.78 4.54
N ARG A 83 4.46 31.72 4.09
CA ARG A 83 5.24 32.61 4.96
C ARG A 83 4.39 33.63 5.71
N SER A 84 3.31 34.11 5.09
CA SER A 84 2.38 35.05 5.74
C SER A 84 1.47 34.38 6.77
N GLY A 85 1.47 33.05 6.86
CA GLY A 85 0.63 32.29 7.78
C GLY A 85 -0.85 32.25 7.40
N ALA A 86 -1.20 32.73 6.20
CA ALA A 86 -2.58 32.82 5.71
C ALA A 86 -3.27 31.46 5.57
N ASP A 87 -2.51 30.37 5.47
CA ASP A 87 -3.04 29.01 5.32
C ASP A 87 -3.23 28.26 6.66
N ARG A 88 -2.98 28.90 7.82
CA ARG A 88 -3.17 28.26 9.15
C ARG A 88 -4.61 27.87 9.47
N GLU A 89 -5.61 28.39 8.74
CA GLU A 89 -7.03 28.20 9.05
C GLU A 89 -7.69 27.03 8.30
N ASN A 90 -6.99 26.38 7.36
CA ASN A 90 -7.56 25.32 6.50
C ASN A 90 -6.94 23.92 6.69
N VAL A 91 -6.19 23.73 7.77
CA VAL A 91 -5.54 22.44 8.04
C VAL A 91 -6.58 21.46 8.61
N PHE A 92 -7.04 20.56 7.74
CA PHE A 92 -7.75 19.33 8.07
C PHE A 92 -9.24 19.48 8.49
N LYS A 93 -10.13 19.66 7.50
CA LYS A 93 -11.51 19.15 7.65
C LYS A 93 -11.53 17.70 7.15
N PRO A 94 -11.69 16.69 8.01
CA PRO A 94 -11.85 15.32 7.55
C PRO A 94 -13.12 15.22 6.71
N VAL A 95 -13.02 14.49 5.60
CA VAL A 95 -14.16 14.05 4.78
C VAL A 95 -14.84 12.89 5.48
#